data_AF-A0A355UHV5-F1
#
_entry.id   AF-A0A355UHV5-F1
#
_cell.length_a   1.000
_cell.length_b   1.000
_cell.length_c   1.000
_cell.angle_alpha   90.00
_cell.angle_beta   90.00
_cell.angle_gamma   90.00
#
_symmetry.space_group_name_H-M   'P 1'
#
loop_
_entity.id
_entity.type
_entity.pdbx_description
1 polymer ?
#
loop_
_entity_poly.entity_id
_entity_poly.type
_entity_poly.pdbx_seq_one_letter_code
_entity_poly.pdbx_strand_id
1 'polypeptide(L)'
;WNNSELTPAKLQNSGRFNLFTRYYGGTYFGIKQAVEIDSLIYSFSEWKQDIDLLYSCLFYSMKESVFSKDGHMAQPLNFERFSKRGFISRDKSIFENFNKKLKDIINEGPKIYNHNIVYNQNFEELIKDEEIIKNIDLIYADPPYTDMQYSRYYHILNVARLYNFPEPTINSRGFTSGLYTEGRYQSELSQKSKAKSRIKLLMEVCHNHKKNLALSYAYPKNLKTQATDRYTVSIEE
;
A
#
# COMPACT_ATOMS: atom_id res chain seq x y z
N TRP A 1 -20.39 -3.12 12.36
CA TRP A 1 -19.97 -1.74 12.05
C TRP A 1 -21.06 -0.71 12.23
N ASN A 2 -22.35 -1.03 12.02
CA ASN A 2 -23.42 -0.03 12.05
C ASN A 2 -24.25 -0.03 13.35
N ASN A 3 -23.59 -0.13 14.51
CA ASN A 3 -24.23 0.15 15.81
C ASN A 3 -23.57 1.43 16.34
N SER A 4 -24.37 2.41 16.79
CA SER A 4 -23.91 3.69 17.37
C SER A 4 -22.96 3.50 18.56
N GLU A 5 -22.91 2.29 19.12
CA GLU A 5 -22.01 1.93 20.21
C GLU A 5 -20.56 1.63 19.79
N LEU A 6 -20.27 1.29 18.53
CA LEU A 6 -18.94 0.84 18.09
C LEU A 6 -18.31 1.82 17.08
N THR A 7 -17.76 2.92 17.59
CA THR A 7 -17.00 3.89 16.78
C THR A 7 -15.51 3.56 16.76
N PRO A 8 -14.74 4.04 15.75
CA PRO A 8 -13.29 3.86 15.72
C PRO A 8 -12.59 4.37 16.98
N ALA A 9 -12.97 5.56 17.45
CA ALA A 9 -12.47 6.12 18.71
C ALA A 9 -12.72 5.21 19.93
N LYS A 10 -13.92 4.61 20.05
CA LYS A 10 -14.21 3.67 21.15
C LYS A 10 -13.39 2.38 21.04
N LEU A 11 -13.18 1.88 19.83
CA LEU A 11 -12.37 0.69 19.60
C LEU A 11 -10.90 0.95 19.95
N GLN A 12 -10.35 2.09 19.51
CA GLN A 12 -9.00 2.52 19.85
C GLN A 12 -8.83 2.67 21.37
N ASN A 13 -9.76 3.36 22.03
CA ASN A 13 -9.73 3.58 23.48
C ASN A 13 -9.90 2.29 24.30
N SER A 14 -10.44 1.22 23.71
CA SER A 14 -10.54 -0.07 24.39
C SER A 14 -9.20 -0.76 24.58
N GLY A 15 -8.14 -0.33 23.86
CA GLY A 15 -6.80 -0.94 23.89
C GLY A 15 -6.75 -2.37 23.34
N ARG A 16 -7.84 -2.88 22.76
CA ARG A 16 -7.91 -4.24 22.22
C ARG A 16 -7.34 -4.29 20.82
N PHE A 17 -6.49 -5.28 20.57
CA PHE A 17 -6.01 -5.60 19.22
C PHE A 17 -7.09 -6.38 18.47
N ASN A 18 -8.00 -5.66 17.82
CA ASN A 18 -9.06 -6.27 17.04
C ASN A 18 -9.35 -5.52 15.73
N LEU A 19 -8.53 -4.55 15.31
CA LEU A 19 -8.78 -3.68 14.16
C LEU A 19 -9.09 -4.48 12.89
N PHE A 20 -8.30 -5.50 12.55
CA PHE A 20 -8.51 -6.28 11.32
C PHE A 20 -9.72 -7.17 11.41
N THR A 21 -9.88 -7.88 12.54
CA THR A 21 -11.08 -8.67 12.85
C THR A 21 -12.33 -7.85 12.65
N ARG A 22 -12.20 -6.59 13.06
CA ARG A 22 -13.22 -5.60 12.98
C ARG A 22 -13.44 -5.14 11.53
N TYR A 23 -12.51 -4.43 10.92
CA TYR A 23 -12.73 -3.73 9.65
C TYR A 23 -12.74 -4.67 8.44
N TYR A 24 -11.91 -5.70 8.44
CA TYR A 24 -11.57 -6.47 7.25
C TYR A 24 -11.94 -7.96 7.35
N GLY A 25 -12.39 -8.39 8.53
CA GLY A 25 -12.94 -9.72 8.76
C GLY A 25 -14.26 -9.93 7.99
N GLY A 26 -14.30 -10.98 7.18
CA GLY A 26 -15.44 -11.31 6.33
C GLY A 26 -15.45 -10.61 4.97
N THR A 27 -14.53 -9.66 4.72
CA THR A 27 -14.35 -9.01 3.41
C THR A 27 -13.04 -9.44 2.77
N TYR A 28 -11.95 -8.74 3.07
CA TYR A 28 -10.60 -9.04 2.57
C TYR A 28 -10.02 -10.32 3.14
N PHE A 29 -10.34 -10.63 4.40
CA PHE A 29 -9.80 -11.79 5.11
C PHE A 29 -10.92 -12.60 5.76
N GLY A 30 -10.69 -13.89 6.00
CA GLY A 30 -11.51 -14.69 6.91
C GLY A 30 -11.39 -14.18 8.35
N ILE A 31 -12.36 -14.47 9.21
CA ILE A 31 -12.33 -14.03 10.61
C ILE A 31 -11.08 -14.55 11.32
N LYS A 32 -10.73 -15.83 11.14
CA LYS A 32 -9.50 -16.43 11.69
C LYS A 32 -8.25 -15.66 11.23
N GLN A 33 -8.12 -15.42 9.92
CA GLN A 33 -6.99 -14.67 9.35
C GLN A 33 -6.90 -13.25 9.92
N ALA A 34 -8.03 -12.58 10.09
CA ALA A 34 -8.07 -11.24 10.65
C ALA A 34 -7.62 -11.20 12.12
N VAL A 35 -8.02 -12.20 12.92
CA VAL A 35 -7.54 -12.39 14.30
C VAL A 35 -6.04 -12.70 14.33
N GLU A 36 -5.53 -13.52 13.40
CA GLU A 36 -4.09 -13.81 13.27
C GLU A 36 -3.30 -12.52 12.97
N ILE A 37 -3.79 -11.66 12.06
CA ILE A 37 -3.16 -10.35 11.76
C ILE A 37 -3.12 -9.48 13.02
N ASP A 38 -4.24 -9.34 13.73
CA ASP A 38 -4.31 -8.55 14.97
C ASP A 38 -3.34 -9.09 16.04
N SER A 39 -3.22 -10.42 16.16
CA SER A 39 -2.34 -11.08 17.13
C SER A 39 -0.85 -10.90 16.82
N LEU A 40 -0.47 -10.93 15.53
CA LEU A 40 0.90 -10.62 15.12
C LEU A 40 1.25 -9.16 15.43
N ILE A 41 0.36 -8.22 15.10
CA ILE A 41 0.60 -6.80 15.35
C ILE A 41 0.72 -6.52 16.86
N TYR A 42 -0.07 -7.20 17.70
CA TYR A 42 0.12 -7.18 19.16
C TYR A 42 1.52 -7.69 19.58
N SER A 43 1.96 -8.81 19.02
CA SER A 43 3.29 -9.35 19.33
C SER A 43 4.41 -8.38 18.92
N PHE A 44 4.23 -7.68 17.80
CA PHE A 44 5.19 -6.68 17.29
C PHE A 44 5.29 -5.47 18.22
N SER A 45 4.18 -5.01 18.81
CA SER A 45 4.20 -3.88 19.76
C SER A 45 4.98 -4.19 21.03
N GLU A 46 5.03 -5.46 21.44
CA GLU A 46 5.79 -5.92 22.60
C GLU A 46 7.28 -6.13 22.28
N TRP A 47 7.61 -6.66 21.09
CA TRP A 47 8.98 -7.07 20.72
C TRP A 47 9.92 -5.89 20.37
N LYS A 48 9.41 -4.81 19.76
CA LYS A 48 10.12 -3.54 19.43
C LYS A 48 11.43 -3.62 18.62
N GLN A 49 11.96 -4.80 18.29
CA GLN A 49 13.14 -5.01 17.45
C GLN A 49 12.74 -5.53 16.06
N ASP A 50 13.57 -5.30 15.04
CA ASP A 50 13.38 -5.80 13.67
C ASP A 50 11.99 -5.54 13.09
N ILE A 51 11.35 -4.44 13.51
CA ILE A 51 9.93 -4.23 13.32
C ILE A 51 9.55 -4.20 11.83
N ASP A 52 10.39 -3.59 10.99
CA ASP A 52 10.14 -3.49 9.55
C ASP A 52 10.28 -4.84 8.84
N LEU A 53 11.16 -5.72 9.32
CA LEU A 53 11.29 -7.09 8.83
C LEU A 53 10.04 -7.90 9.19
N LEU A 54 9.58 -7.79 10.44
CA LEU A 54 8.36 -8.47 10.90
C LEU A 54 7.13 -7.98 10.12
N TYR A 55 6.97 -6.66 9.94
CA TYR A 55 5.90 -6.12 9.10
C TYR A 55 6.03 -6.56 7.64
N SER A 56 7.24 -6.68 7.08
CA SER A 56 7.46 -7.20 5.73
C SER A 56 6.98 -8.66 5.60
N CYS A 57 7.22 -9.50 6.61
CA CYS A 57 6.72 -10.87 6.66
C CYS A 57 5.19 -10.90 6.78
N LEU A 58 4.61 -10.02 7.59
CA LEU A 58 3.17 -9.88 7.72
C LEU A 58 2.54 -9.44 6.39
N PHE A 59 3.10 -8.43 5.72
CA PHE A 59 2.58 -7.93 4.43
C PHE A 59 2.62 -8.99 3.34
N TYR A 60 3.70 -9.79 3.30
CA TYR A 60 3.75 -10.97 2.44
C TYR A 60 2.59 -11.92 2.74
N SER A 61 2.37 -12.25 4.01
CA SER A 61 1.31 -13.17 4.44
C SER A 61 -0.08 -12.65 4.10
N MET A 62 -0.31 -11.36 4.28
CA MET A 62 -1.55 -10.69 3.90
C MET A 62 -1.76 -10.74 2.38
N LYS A 63 -0.72 -10.49 1.57
CA LYS A 63 -0.80 -10.58 0.10
C LYS A 63 -1.08 -12.00 -0.38
N GLU A 64 -0.55 -13.02 0.28
CA GLU A 64 -0.82 -14.41 -0.05
C GLU A 64 -2.24 -14.85 0.33
N SER A 65 -2.82 -14.28 1.39
CA SER A 65 -4.11 -14.70 1.95
C SER A 65 -5.31 -13.84 1.53
N VAL A 66 -5.10 -12.65 0.98
CA VAL A 66 -6.18 -11.69 0.70
C VAL A 66 -7.17 -12.20 -0.35
N PHE A 67 -8.47 -12.01 -0.07
CA PHE A 67 -9.55 -12.28 -1.01
C PHE A 67 -9.74 -11.13 -2.01
N SER A 68 -8.80 -11.01 -2.94
CA SER A 68 -8.82 -9.99 -3.98
C SER A 68 -8.26 -10.50 -5.31
N LYS A 69 -8.36 -9.66 -6.36
CA LYS A 69 -7.76 -9.95 -7.66
C LYS A 69 -6.23 -9.84 -7.57
N ASP A 70 -5.54 -10.90 -7.98
CA ASP A 70 -4.08 -11.00 -8.08
C ASP A 70 -3.29 -10.60 -6.81
N GLY A 71 -3.91 -10.69 -5.63
CA GLY A 71 -3.30 -10.27 -4.36
C GLY A 71 -3.29 -8.76 -4.13
N HIS A 72 -3.85 -7.97 -5.05
CA HIS A 72 -3.94 -6.51 -4.92
C HIS A 72 -4.97 -6.13 -3.85
N MET A 73 -4.59 -5.29 -2.89
CA MET A 73 -5.50 -4.91 -1.79
C MET A 73 -6.41 -3.71 -2.11
N ALA A 74 -6.47 -3.27 -3.38
CA ALA A 74 -7.28 -2.13 -3.78
C ALA A 74 -8.78 -2.32 -3.55
N GLN A 75 -9.31 -3.53 -3.71
CA GLN A 75 -10.72 -3.85 -3.47
C GLN A 75 -10.86 -5.37 -3.28
N PRO A 76 -11.70 -5.87 -2.35
CA PRO A 76 -11.95 -7.29 -2.25
C PRO A 76 -12.88 -7.74 -3.38
N LEU A 77 -12.85 -9.04 -3.70
CA LEU A 77 -13.81 -9.61 -4.63
C LEU A 77 -15.19 -9.74 -3.98
N ASN A 78 -16.23 -9.80 -4.81
CA ASN A 78 -17.58 -10.14 -4.33
C ASN A 78 -17.62 -11.64 -4.00
N PHE A 79 -17.92 -12.00 -2.76
CA PHE A 79 -17.88 -13.38 -2.30
C PHE A 79 -18.96 -14.25 -2.97
N GLU A 80 -20.17 -13.74 -3.17
CA GLU A 80 -21.26 -14.48 -3.82
C GLU A 80 -20.88 -14.89 -5.25
N ARG A 81 -20.22 -13.99 -5.99
CA ARG A 81 -19.75 -14.25 -7.35
C ARG A 81 -18.49 -15.11 -7.42
N PHE A 82 -17.60 -15.01 -6.43
CA PHE A 82 -16.27 -15.65 -6.45
C PHE A 82 -16.04 -16.58 -5.24
N SER A 83 -17.09 -17.28 -4.80
CA SER A 83 -17.11 -18.06 -3.56
C SER A 83 -16.01 -19.12 -3.49
N LYS A 84 -15.75 -19.86 -4.57
CA LYS A 84 -14.66 -20.85 -4.65
C LYS A 84 -13.30 -20.22 -4.31
N ARG A 85 -12.99 -19.05 -4.90
CA ARG A 85 -11.77 -18.31 -4.60
C ARG A 85 -11.79 -17.75 -3.17
N GLY A 86 -12.97 -17.35 -2.69
CA GLY A 86 -13.19 -16.92 -1.32
C GLY A 86 -12.82 -18.00 -0.31
N PHE A 87 -13.31 -19.23 -0.49
CA PHE A 87 -12.96 -20.35 0.37
C PHE A 87 -11.47 -20.70 0.28
N ILE A 88 -10.89 -20.80 -0.92
CA ILE A 88 -9.45 -21.08 -1.10
C ILE A 88 -8.58 -20.02 -0.42
N SER A 89 -8.89 -18.73 -0.59
CA SER A 89 -8.12 -17.65 0.04
C SER A 89 -8.24 -17.67 1.56
N ARG A 90 -9.42 -17.96 2.11
CA ARG A 90 -9.70 -18.01 3.55
C ARG A 90 -9.18 -19.26 4.26
N ASP A 91 -8.86 -20.31 3.51
CA ASP A 91 -8.26 -21.54 4.03
C ASP A 91 -6.77 -21.37 4.37
N LYS A 92 -6.09 -20.39 3.74
CA LYS A 92 -4.70 -20.06 4.03
C LYS A 92 -4.52 -19.53 5.46
N SER A 93 -3.44 -19.90 6.13
CA SER A 93 -3.08 -19.29 7.43
C SER A 93 -2.13 -18.10 7.25
N ILE A 94 -2.42 -17.01 7.96
CA ILE A 94 -1.51 -15.86 8.05
C ILE A 94 -0.25 -16.26 8.80
N PHE A 95 -0.36 -17.01 9.91
CA PHE A 95 0.78 -17.46 10.70
C PHE A 95 1.71 -18.40 9.93
N GLU A 96 1.18 -19.34 9.15
CA GLU A 96 2.02 -20.25 8.37
C GLU A 96 2.81 -19.49 7.30
N ASN A 97 2.14 -18.61 6.54
CA ASN A 97 2.82 -17.77 5.55
C ASN A 97 3.84 -16.83 6.19
N PHE A 98 3.54 -16.31 7.38
CA PHE A 98 4.43 -15.44 8.13
C PHE A 98 5.69 -16.17 8.55
N ASN A 99 5.53 -17.33 9.20
CA ASN A 99 6.63 -18.16 9.67
C ASN A 99 7.47 -18.69 8.51
N LYS A 100 6.83 -19.07 7.39
CA LYS A 100 7.55 -19.43 6.16
C LYS A 100 8.43 -18.28 5.70
N LYS A 101 7.86 -17.08 5.53
CA LYS A 101 8.62 -15.93 5.03
C LYS A 101 9.73 -15.51 5.99
N LEU A 102 9.48 -15.56 7.29
CA LEU A 102 10.47 -15.27 8.32
C LEU A 102 11.65 -16.25 8.23
N LYS A 103 11.38 -17.56 8.10
CA LYS A 103 12.42 -18.57 7.90
C LYS A 103 13.21 -18.36 6.61
N ASP A 104 12.54 -18.02 5.51
CA ASP A 104 13.20 -17.73 4.24
C ASP A 104 14.19 -16.56 4.41
N ILE A 105 13.81 -15.50 5.14
CA ILE A 105 14.71 -14.36 5.39
C ILE A 105 15.85 -14.73 6.34
N ILE A 106 15.59 -15.51 7.40
CA ILE A 106 16.64 -15.92 8.35
C ILE A 106 17.67 -16.83 7.67
N ASN A 107 17.23 -17.75 6.82
CA ASN A 107 18.11 -18.76 6.21
C ASN A 107 18.75 -18.29 4.90
N GLU A 108 17.99 -17.55 4.08
CA GLU A 108 18.33 -17.21 2.70
C GLU A 108 18.22 -15.70 2.42
N GLY A 109 18.10 -14.89 3.48
CA GLY A 109 17.94 -13.45 3.38
C GLY A 109 19.03 -12.80 2.54
N PRO A 110 18.71 -11.71 1.82
CA PRO A 110 19.72 -10.98 1.07
C PRO A 110 20.83 -10.55 2.03
N LYS A 111 22.08 -10.58 1.55
CA LYS A 111 23.19 -9.96 2.28
C LYS A 111 22.78 -8.53 2.60
N ILE A 112 22.74 -8.18 3.89
CA ILE A 112 22.38 -6.84 4.32
C ILE A 112 23.55 -5.93 3.92
N TYR A 113 23.32 -5.12 2.89
CA TYR A 113 24.22 -4.03 2.55
C TYR A 113 23.80 -2.83 3.39
N ASN A 114 24.58 -2.49 4.42
CA ASN A 114 24.31 -1.40 5.38
C ASN A 114 24.44 0.01 4.78
N HIS A 115 24.10 0.19 3.51
CA HIS A 115 24.26 1.45 2.77
C HIS A 115 22.93 2.00 2.21
N ASN A 116 21.85 1.23 2.31
CA ASN A 116 20.54 1.67 1.84
C ASN A 116 19.88 2.58 2.88
N ILE A 117 19.42 3.74 2.42
CA ILE A 117 18.63 4.68 3.23
C ILE A 117 17.21 4.70 2.69
N VAL A 118 16.23 4.60 3.58
CA VAL A 118 14.79 4.60 3.22
C VAL A 118 14.15 5.87 3.76
N TYR A 119 13.33 6.51 2.94
CA TYR A 119 12.60 7.72 3.29
C TYR A 119 11.09 7.50 3.19
N ASN A 120 10.34 8.03 4.16
CA ASN A 120 8.88 8.07 4.14
C ASN A 120 8.42 9.53 4.07
N GLN A 121 8.60 10.14 2.90
CA GLN A 121 8.36 11.57 2.65
C GLN A 121 7.85 11.77 1.22
N ASN A 122 7.37 12.98 0.92
CA ASN A 122 7.03 13.34 -0.46
C ASN A 122 8.32 13.35 -1.30
N PHE A 123 8.27 12.79 -2.51
CA PHE A 123 9.43 12.76 -3.41
C PHE A 123 9.98 14.17 -3.70
N GLU A 124 9.13 15.20 -3.71
CA GLU A 124 9.55 16.58 -3.93
C GLU A 124 10.47 17.11 -2.85
N GLU A 125 10.27 16.68 -1.60
CA GLU A 125 11.13 17.03 -0.48
C GLU A 125 12.48 16.33 -0.65
N LEU A 126 12.47 15.05 -1.04
CA LEU A 126 13.67 14.26 -1.28
C LEU A 126 14.58 14.82 -2.36
N ILE A 127 14.01 15.19 -3.52
CA ILE A 127 14.81 15.66 -4.65
C ILE A 127 15.33 17.09 -4.45
N LYS A 128 14.73 17.86 -3.53
CA LYS A 128 15.18 19.21 -3.15
C LYS A 128 16.19 19.19 -2.01
N ASP A 129 16.41 18.05 -1.37
CA ASP A 129 17.46 17.90 -0.37
C ASP A 129 18.83 17.87 -1.05
N GLU A 130 19.63 18.92 -0.81
CA GLU A 130 20.96 19.11 -1.36
C GLU A 130 21.94 17.99 -0.96
N GLU A 131 21.81 17.45 0.26
CA GLU A 131 22.67 16.37 0.74
C GLU A 131 22.33 15.06 0.02
N ILE A 132 21.06 14.82 -0.29
CA ILE A 132 20.65 13.63 -1.04
C ILE A 132 21.04 13.75 -2.51
N ILE A 133 20.61 14.83 -3.18
CA ILE A 133 20.76 14.96 -4.64
C ILE A 133 22.25 14.99 -5.06
N LYS A 134 23.13 15.59 -4.25
CA LYS A 134 24.57 15.63 -4.55
C LYS A 134 25.21 14.26 -4.48
N ASN A 135 24.74 13.39 -3.59
CA ASN A 135 25.34 12.08 -3.28
C ASN A 135 24.78 10.91 -4.11
N ILE A 136 23.96 11.19 -5.14
CA ILE A 136 23.45 10.16 -6.06
C ILE A 136 23.87 10.42 -7.50
N ASP A 137 23.97 9.37 -8.30
CA ASP A 137 24.36 9.44 -9.72
C ASP A 137 23.17 9.33 -10.68
N LEU A 138 22.14 8.58 -10.26
CA LEU A 138 20.98 8.22 -11.07
C LEU A 138 19.73 8.26 -10.21
N ILE A 139 18.67 8.87 -10.75
CA ILE A 139 17.31 8.74 -10.24
C ILE A 139 16.56 7.78 -11.16
N TYR A 140 16.05 6.68 -10.60
CA TYR A 140 15.04 5.84 -11.24
C TYR A 140 13.66 6.20 -10.69
N ALA A 141 12.71 6.55 -11.55
CA ALA A 141 11.36 6.92 -11.17
C ALA A 141 10.32 6.11 -11.93
N ASP A 142 9.37 5.52 -11.21
CA ASP A 142 8.20 4.81 -11.75
C ASP A 142 6.91 5.44 -11.21
N PRO A 143 6.60 6.70 -11.60
CA PRO A 143 5.43 7.40 -11.09
C PRO A 143 4.13 6.80 -11.64
N PRO A 144 3.00 7.02 -10.97
CA PRO A 144 1.69 6.73 -11.54
C PRO A 144 1.50 7.41 -12.90
N TYR A 145 1.25 6.62 -13.94
CA TYR A 145 0.95 7.10 -15.29
C TYR A 145 -0.56 7.14 -15.59
N THR A 146 -1.40 6.77 -14.62
CA THR A 146 -2.87 6.88 -14.71
C THR A 146 -3.49 7.60 -13.51
N ASP A 147 -4.73 8.04 -13.68
CA ASP A 147 -5.54 8.67 -12.63
C ASP A 147 -5.97 7.71 -11.50
N MET A 148 -5.54 6.45 -11.56
CA MET A 148 -5.75 5.50 -10.48
C MET A 148 -4.85 5.87 -9.30
N GLN A 149 -5.48 6.16 -8.16
CA GLN A 149 -4.76 6.44 -6.92
C GLN A 149 -4.10 5.17 -6.37
N TYR A 150 -2.78 5.09 -6.45
CA TYR A 150 -1.98 3.94 -5.99
C TYR A 150 -2.13 3.68 -4.49
N SER A 151 -2.46 4.71 -3.70
CA SER A 151 -2.74 4.56 -2.27
C SER A 151 -3.88 3.57 -1.97
N ARG A 152 -4.76 3.29 -2.93
CA ARG A 152 -5.76 2.20 -2.83
C ARG A 152 -5.10 0.84 -2.60
N TYR A 153 -3.98 0.56 -3.27
CA TYR A 153 -3.33 -0.75 -3.21
C TYR A 153 -2.59 -0.99 -1.88
N TYR A 154 -2.16 0.09 -1.21
CA TYR A 154 -1.37 0.02 0.02
C TYR A 154 -2.17 0.34 1.29
N HIS A 155 -3.43 0.77 1.17
CA HIS A 155 -4.18 1.29 2.32
C HIS A 155 -4.29 0.31 3.48
N ILE A 156 -4.56 -0.97 3.22
CA ILE A 156 -4.64 -2.00 4.26
C ILE A 156 -3.28 -2.24 4.93
N LEU A 157 -2.18 -2.16 4.19
CA LEU A 157 -0.83 -2.28 4.76
C LEU A 157 -0.50 -1.09 5.67
N ASN A 158 -0.90 0.12 5.27
CA ASN A 158 -0.78 1.31 6.11
C ASN A 158 -1.62 1.18 7.38
N VAL A 159 -2.84 0.63 7.29
CA VAL A 159 -3.68 0.36 8.45
C VAL A 159 -3.06 -0.68 9.38
N ALA A 160 -2.42 -1.73 8.85
CA ALA A 160 -1.65 -2.68 9.64
C ALA A 160 -0.47 -2.02 10.36
N ARG A 161 0.28 -1.16 9.67
CA ARG A 161 1.47 -0.51 10.23
C ARG A 161 1.14 0.53 11.30
N LEU A 162 0.14 1.38 11.04
CA LEU A 162 -0.24 2.46 11.95
C LEU A 162 -1.13 1.96 13.09
N TYR A 163 -1.96 0.95 12.83
CA TYR A 163 -2.86 0.32 13.78
C TYR A 163 -3.70 1.32 14.61
N ASN A 164 -4.11 2.43 13.99
CA ASN A 164 -4.65 3.60 14.66
C ASN A 164 -6.18 3.76 14.51
N PHE A 165 -6.89 2.68 14.16
CA PHE A 165 -8.36 2.64 13.99
C PHE A 165 -8.89 3.87 13.22
N PRO A 166 -8.46 4.09 11.97
CA PRO A 166 -8.88 5.28 11.23
C PRO A 166 -10.37 5.21 10.88
N GLU A 167 -10.99 6.38 10.66
CA GLU A 167 -12.37 6.47 10.24
C GLU A 167 -12.56 5.86 8.84
N PRO A 168 -13.58 5.00 8.60
CA PRO A 168 -13.86 4.51 7.26
C PRO A 168 -14.48 5.60 6.38
N THR A 169 -14.13 5.61 5.09
CA THR A 169 -14.72 6.50 4.11
C THR A 169 -16.15 6.06 3.77
N ILE A 170 -17.07 7.01 3.88
CA ILE A 170 -18.50 6.86 3.58
C ILE A 170 -18.86 7.78 2.42
N ASN A 171 -19.54 7.23 1.42
CA ASN A 171 -20.15 8.00 0.33
C ASN A 171 -21.68 7.94 0.43
N SER A 172 -22.39 8.51 -0.54
CA SER A 172 -23.86 8.51 -0.58
C SER A 172 -24.52 7.13 -0.58
N ARG A 173 -23.75 6.07 -0.86
CA ARG A 173 -24.19 4.66 -0.85
C ARG A 173 -23.68 3.89 0.38
N GLY A 174 -23.11 4.57 1.37
CA GLY A 174 -22.52 3.97 2.56
C GLY A 174 -21.01 3.76 2.43
N PHE A 175 -20.49 2.71 3.07
CA PHE A 175 -19.06 2.39 3.01
C PHE A 175 -18.59 2.10 1.59
N THR A 176 -17.39 2.54 1.25
CA THR A 176 -16.77 2.21 -0.04
C THR A 176 -16.54 0.70 -0.17
N SER A 177 -16.63 0.16 -1.38
CA SER A 177 -16.39 -1.27 -1.62
C SER A 177 -14.98 -1.73 -1.27
N GLY A 178 -14.00 -0.82 -1.31
CA GLY A 178 -12.64 -1.09 -0.87
C GLY A 178 -12.42 -0.89 0.63
N LEU A 179 -13.45 -0.49 1.39
CA LEU A 179 -13.33 -0.16 2.82
C LEU A 179 -12.15 0.78 3.11
N TYR A 180 -11.98 1.78 2.25
CA TYR A 180 -10.96 2.80 2.42
C TYR A 180 -11.21 3.60 3.69
N THR A 181 -10.15 4.22 4.19
CA THR A 181 -10.17 5.00 5.41
C THR A 181 -9.77 6.44 5.12
N GLU A 182 -10.27 7.36 5.95
CA GLU A 182 -9.94 8.78 5.88
C GLU A 182 -8.44 9.03 6.11
N GLY A 183 -7.95 10.16 5.60
CA GLY A 183 -6.54 10.54 5.70
C GLY A 183 -5.60 9.79 4.75
N ARG A 184 -6.13 9.00 3.82
CA ARG A 184 -5.31 8.29 2.84
C ARG A 184 -4.62 9.27 1.88
N TYR A 185 -3.30 9.15 1.74
CA TYR A 185 -2.53 10.00 0.82
C TYR A 185 -3.06 9.90 -0.61
N GLN A 186 -3.20 11.04 -1.28
CA GLN A 186 -3.57 11.12 -2.69
C GLN A 186 -2.41 11.75 -3.44
N SER A 187 -1.77 10.98 -4.31
CA SER A 187 -0.61 11.46 -5.04
C SER A 187 -1.05 12.44 -6.11
N GLU A 188 -0.36 13.58 -6.18
CA GLU A 188 -0.56 14.56 -7.24
C GLU A 188 -0.10 14.04 -8.61
N LEU A 189 0.79 13.05 -8.65
CA LEU A 189 1.16 12.34 -9.88
C LEU A 189 0.01 11.50 -10.45
N SER A 190 -0.96 11.12 -9.62
CA SER A 190 -2.21 10.48 -10.05
C SER A 190 -3.33 11.49 -10.34
N GLN A 191 -3.04 12.79 -10.42
CA GLN A 191 -4.00 13.84 -10.74
C GLN A 191 -3.62 14.47 -12.09
N LYS A 192 -4.49 14.35 -13.11
CA LYS A 192 -4.20 14.87 -14.47
C LYS A 192 -3.78 16.34 -14.48
N SER A 193 -4.41 17.17 -13.64
CA SER A 193 -4.12 18.60 -13.56
C SER A 193 -2.78 18.93 -12.92
N LYS A 194 -2.12 17.98 -12.24
CA LYS A 194 -0.86 18.21 -11.50
C LYS A 194 0.29 17.32 -11.96
N ALA A 195 0.02 16.12 -12.48
CA ALA A 195 1.04 15.14 -12.82
C ALA A 195 2.14 15.71 -13.73
N LYS A 196 1.75 16.48 -14.76
CA LYS A 196 2.69 17.14 -15.66
C LYS A 196 3.66 18.06 -14.93
N SER A 197 3.17 18.97 -14.08
CA SER A 197 4.05 19.89 -13.36
C SER A 197 4.96 19.16 -12.36
N ARG A 198 4.49 18.07 -11.78
CA ARG A 198 5.28 17.23 -10.85
C ARG A 198 6.38 16.43 -11.54
N ILE A 199 6.10 15.86 -12.70
CA ILE A 199 7.14 15.20 -13.53
C ILE A 199 8.13 16.24 -14.05
N LYS A 200 7.66 17.40 -14.49
CA LYS A 200 8.53 18.50 -14.93
C LYS A 200 9.47 18.97 -13.82
N LEU A 201 8.96 19.13 -12.60
CA LEU A 201 9.79 19.47 -11.44
C LEU A 201 10.92 18.45 -11.23
N LEU A 202 10.62 17.15 -11.30
CA LEU A 202 11.64 16.11 -11.22
C LEU A 202 12.71 16.25 -12.31
N MET A 203 12.29 16.48 -13.56
CA MET A 203 13.21 16.67 -14.69
C MET A 203 14.07 17.93 -14.53
N GLU A 204 13.49 19.05 -14.09
CA GLU A 204 14.19 20.32 -13.87
C GLU A 204 15.25 20.16 -12.77
N VAL A 205 14.92 19.50 -11.67
CA VAL A 205 15.88 19.21 -10.59
C VAL A 205 17.02 18.33 -11.11
N CYS A 206 16.72 17.23 -11.81
CA CYS A 206 17.77 16.38 -12.39
C CYS A 206 18.67 17.17 -13.36
N HIS A 207 18.09 18.01 -14.22
CA HIS A 207 18.84 18.83 -15.16
C HIS A 207 19.78 19.82 -14.45
N ASN A 208 19.25 20.58 -13.48
CA ASN A 208 20.01 21.59 -12.74
C ASN A 208 21.18 20.98 -11.96
N HIS A 209 20.99 19.78 -11.39
CA HIS A 209 22.03 19.07 -10.65
C HIS A 209 22.88 18.13 -11.53
N LYS A 210 22.68 18.14 -12.86
CA LYS A 210 23.38 17.28 -13.83
C LYS A 210 23.29 15.79 -13.49
N LYS A 211 22.10 15.34 -13.06
CA LYS A 211 21.80 13.97 -12.68
C LYS A 211 21.10 13.22 -13.81
N ASN A 212 21.41 11.94 -13.94
CA ASN A 212 20.70 11.08 -14.88
C ASN A 212 19.32 10.73 -14.33
N LEU A 213 18.31 10.73 -15.20
CA LEU A 213 16.94 10.31 -14.88
C LEU A 213 16.54 9.14 -15.77
N ALA A 214 16.21 8.01 -15.17
CA ALA A 214 15.53 6.89 -15.82
C ALA A 214 14.05 6.92 -15.42
N LEU A 215 13.18 7.35 -16.32
CA LEU A 215 11.73 7.41 -16.09
C LEU A 215 11.05 6.18 -16.69
N SER A 216 10.51 5.31 -15.83
CA SER A 216 9.59 4.25 -16.21
C SER A 216 8.19 4.83 -16.35
N TYR A 217 7.71 4.95 -17.59
CA TYR A 217 6.38 5.48 -17.88
C TYR A 217 5.73 4.69 -19.01
N ALA A 218 4.57 4.10 -18.72
CA ALA A 218 3.79 3.40 -19.73
C ALA A 218 2.82 4.37 -20.41
N TYR A 219 2.74 4.30 -21.73
CA TYR A 219 1.73 5.00 -22.53
C TYR A 219 1.31 4.13 -23.71
N PRO A 220 0.05 4.23 -24.19
CA PRO A 220 -0.41 3.39 -25.30
C PRO A 220 0.36 3.65 -26.58
N LYS A 221 0.76 2.57 -27.28
CA LYS A 221 1.48 2.64 -28.55
C LYS A 221 0.56 3.03 -29.71
N ASN A 222 -0.68 2.55 -29.71
CA ASN A 222 -1.66 2.83 -30.74
C ASN A 222 -2.84 3.63 -30.18
N LEU A 223 -2.77 4.95 -30.33
CA LEU A 223 -3.78 5.88 -29.84
C LEU A 223 -5.16 5.73 -30.50
N LYS A 224 -5.25 5.01 -31.63
CA LYS A 224 -6.54 4.76 -32.32
C LYS A 224 -7.33 3.61 -31.68
N THR A 225 -6.63 2.64 -31.10
CA THR A 225 -7.25 1.39 -30.61
C THR A 225 -7.14 1.22 -29.10
N GLN A 226 -6.29 2.02 -28.44
CA GLN A 226 -6.06 1.95 -27.00
C GLN A 226 -6.56 3.22 -26.32
N ALA A 227 -7.25 3.04 -25.21
CA ALA A 227 -7.78 4.14 -24.43
C ALA A 227 -6.64 4.95 -23.77
N THR A 228 -6.70 6.27 -23.91
CA THR A 228 -5.76 7.24 -23.32
C THR A 228 -6.40 8.06 -22.20
N ASP A 229 -7.71 7.95 -22.03
CA ASP A 229 -8.53 8.75 -21.13
C ASP A 229 -8.12 8.65 -19.67
N ARG A 230 -7.46 7.57 -19.25
CA ARG A 230 -7.01 7.41 -17.87
C ARG A 230 -5.59 7.90 -17.62
N TYR A 231 -4.80 8.17 -18.66
CA TYR A 231 -3.41 8.57 -18.49
C TYR A 231 -3.31 10.00 -17.97
N THR A 232 -2.31 10.25 -17.13
CA THR A 232 -2.14 11.55 -16.45
C THR A 232 -1.33 12.54 -17.25
N VAL A 233 -0.39 12.05 -18.06
CA VAL A 233 0.46 12.82 -18.98
C VAL A 233 0.63 12.03 -20.28
N SER A 234 0.60 12.70 -21.42
CA SER A 234 0.92 12.11 -22.74
C SER A 234 2.43 12.10 -22.97
N ILE A 235 2.94 11.17 -23.79
CA ILE A 235 4.39 11.11 -24.05
C ILE A 235 4.89 12.27 -24.94
N GLU A 236 3.96 12.92 -25.64
CA GLU A 236 4.22 14.07 -26.52
C GLU A 236 4.27 15.42 -25.77
N GLU A 237 3.92 15.42 -24.48
CA GLU A 237 3.70 16.61 -23.65
C GLU A 237 4.85 16.98 -22.70
#